data_AF-A0A523ME00-F1
#
_entry.id   AF-A0A523ME00-F1
#
_cell.length_a   1.000
_cell.length_b   1.000
_cell.length_c   1.000
_cell.angle_alpha   90.00
_cell.angle_beta   90.00
_cell.angle_gamma   90.00
#
_symmetry.space_group_name_H-M   'P 1'
#
loop_
_entity.id
_entity.type
_entity.pdbx_description
1 polymer ?
#
loop_
_entity_poly.entity_id
_entity_poly.type
_entity_poly.pdbx_seq_one_letter_code
_entity_poly.pdbx_strand_id
1 'polypeptide(L)'
;MLRILLTTAAALATLMLAACEPSPFALQEIPTLDKYCLTAQKIVTRTEVPMELVVHDNFAAFVKSKAVIEGPTIQQYNWKADNGMVLGISCKLKSADHLNLIFGGGSAGPDGLCQYMNQAVFRLLTKQVTSPAFTRVVFDPSETLSDDEKPIMTGPDWLAPFTMTYIEEGGLHIATKGFVVNFLDPQYAKVPE
;
A
#
# COMPACT_ATOMS: atom_id res chain seq x y z
N MET A 1 -4.89 30.40 72.91
CA MET A 1 -5.07 29.06 72.31
C MET A 1 -5.72 29.25 70.94
N LEU A 2 -4.96 29.15 69.85
CA LEU A 2 -5.50 29.23 68.49
C LEU A 2 -4.83 28.14 67.65
N ARG A 3 -5.61 27.10 67.30
CA ARG A 3 -5.23 26.05 66.36
C ARG A 3 -6.04 26.30 65.09
N ILE A 4 -5.37 26.55 63.97
CA ILE A 4 -6.00 26.52 62.64
C ILE A 4 -5.25 25.45 61.85
N LEU A 5 -6.01 24.45 61.40
CA LEU A 5 -5.56 23.25 60.71
C LEU A 5 -5.02 23.59 59.31
N LEU A 6 -3.85 23.05 58.94
CA LEU A 6 -3.43 22.93 57.56
C LEU A 6 -4.09 21.70 56.93
N THR A 7 -4.99 21.91 55.98
CA THR A 7 -5.47 20.90 55.04
C THR A 7 -4.50 20.82 53.85
N THR A 8 -3.69 19.76 53.80
CA THR A 8 -2.88 19.40 52.64
C THR A 8 -3.76 18.69 51.60
N ALA A 9 -4.07 19.38 50.50
CA ALA A 9 -4.70 18.77 49.33
C ALA A 9 -3.66 17.97 48.55
N ALA A 10 -3.75 16.64 48.57
CA ALA A 10 -2.96 15.76 47.71
C ALA A 10 -3.58 15.75 46.30
N ALA A 11 -2.94 16.43 45.34
CA ALA A 11 -3.30 16.35 43.93
C ALA A 11 -2.85 15.00 43.36
N LEU A 12 -3.81 14.12 43.09
CA LEU A 12 -3.60 12.88 42.34
C LEU A 12 -3.38 13.24 40.86
N ALA A 13 -2.12 13.24 40.40
CA ALA A 13 -1.79 13.41 39.00
C ALA A 13 -2.02 12.10 38.24
N THR A 14 -3.16 11.98 37.58
CA THR A 14 -3.45 10.86 36.67
C THR A 14 -2.62 11.02 35.39
N LEU A 15 -1.49 10.33 35.31
CA LEU A 15 -0.72 10.19 34.06
C LEU A 15 -1.58 9.41 33.06
N MET A 16 -2.18 10.08 32.08
CA MET A 16 -2.76 9.42 30.92
C MET A 16 -1.62 8.89 30.05
N LEU A 17 -1.31 7.61 30.21
CA LEU A 17 -0.55 6.85 29.22
C LEU A 17 -1.42 6.82 27.96
N ALA A 18 -1.16 7.73 27.02
CA ALA A 18 -1.64 7.62 25.66
C ALA A 18 -1.01 6.36 25.07
N ALA A 19 -1.70 5.23 25.19
CA ALA A 19 -1.37 4.04 24.45
C ALA A 19 -1.49 4.40 22.97
N CYS A 20 -0.38 4.38 22.24
CA CYS A 20 -0.42 4.39 20.78
C CYS A 20 -1.21 3.15 20.35
N GLU A 21 -2.50 3.33 20.05
CA GLU A 21 -3.27 2.28 19.40
C GLU A 21 -2.61 1.97 18.06
N PRO A 22 -2.31 0.69 17.78
CA PRO A 22 -1.71 0.32 16.51
C PRO A 22 -2.66 0.74 15.38
N SER A 23 -2.10 1.41 14.37
CA SER A 23 -2.88 1.82 13.19
C SER A 23 -3.67 0.63 12.63
N PRO A 24 -4.99 0.77 12.35
CA PRO A 24 -5.80 -0.31 11.79
C PRO A 24 -5.31 -0.76 10.41
N PHE A 25 -4.46 0.05 9.76
CA PHE A 25 -3.86 -0.24 8.46
C PHE A 25 -2.43 -0.82 8.58
N ALA A 26 -1.94 -1.08 9.78
CA ALA A 26 -0.64 -1.74 9.97
C ALA A 26 -0.74 -3.24 9.67
N LEU A 27 0.13 -3.73 8.79
CA LEU A 27 0.22 -5.15 8.45
C LEU A 27 0.68 -5.98 9.66
N GLN A 28 -0.10 -6.99 10.04
CA GLN A 28 0.20 -7.88 11.16
C GLN A 28 0.84 -9.21 10.70
N GLU A 29 0.44 -9.70 9.53
CA GLU A 29 0.92 -10.94 8.93
C GLU A 29 1.23 -10.74 7.45
N ILE A 30 2.13 -11.56 6.89
CA ILE A 30 2.43 -11.51 5.46
C ILE A 30 1.21 -12.09 4.73
N PRO A 31 0.58 -11.36 3.79
CA PRO A 31 -0.60 -11.86 3.12
C PRO A 31 -0.25 -13.06 2.24
N THR A 32 -1.21 -13.95 2.07
CA THR A 32 -1.12 -15.01 1.08
C THR A 32 -1.07 -14.40 -0.32
N LEU A 33 -0.46 -15.12 -1.26
CA LEU A 33 -0.27 -14.64 -2.62
C LEU A 33 -1.60 -14.24 -3.27
N ASP A 34 -2.65 -15.04 -3.10
CA ASP A 34 -4.01 -14.81 -3.64
C ASP A 34 -4.78 -13.66 -2.97
N LYS A 35 -4.20 -13.01 -1.95
CA LYS A 35 -4.81 -11.88 -1.24
C LYS A 35 -3.93 -10.62 -1.22
N TYR A 36 -2.76 -10.67 -1.84
CA TYR A 36 -1.76 -9.59 -1.75
C TYR A 36 -2.35 -8.23 -2.13
N CYS A 37 -3.05 -8.12 -3.27
CA CYS A 37 -3.59 -6.83 -3.71
C CYS A 37 -4.78 -6.34 -2.87
N LEU A 38 -5.52 -7.23 -2.18
CA LEU A 38 -6.54 -6.80 -1.20
C LEU A 38 -5.87 -6.11 -0.02
N THR A 39 -4.78 -6.69 0.48
CA THR A 39 -3.98 -6.09 1.55
C THR A 39 -3.32 -4.79 1.08
N ALA A 40 -2.82 -4.75 -0.16
CA ALA A 40 -2.27 -3.54 -0.75
C ALA A 40 -3.31 -2.42 -0.86
N GLN A 41 -4.55 -2.70 -1.30
CA GLN A 41 -5.65 -1.72 -1.31
C GLN A 41 -5.80 -1.07 0.07
N LYS A 42 -5.91 -1.87 1.13
CA LYS A 42 -6.10 -1.38 2.50
C LYS A 42 -4.93 -0.52 2.96
N ILE A 43 -3.70 -0.92 2.67
CA ILE A 43 -2.49 -0.21 3.14
C ILE A 43 -2.26 1.08 2.36
N VAL A 44 -2.36 1.02 1.02
CA VAL A 44 -2.09 2.15 0.14
C VAL A 44 -3.15 3.22 0.32
N THR A 45 -4.43 2.85 0.35
CA THR A 45 -5.54 3.82 0.36
C THR A 45 -6.15 4.04 1.75
N ARG A 46 -5.65 3.33 2.77
CA ARG A 46 -6.14 3.41 4.15
C ARG A 46 -7.66 3.28 4.22
N THR A 47 -8.17 2.26 3.53
CA THR A 47 -9.62 2.00 3.41
C THR A 47 -10.00 0.69 4.09
N GLU A 48 -11.24 0.65 4.58
CA GLU A 48 -11.93 -0.57 5.01
C GLU A 48 -13.04 -0.97 4.04
N VAL A 49 -13.22 -0.23 2.94
CA VAL A 49 -14.19 -0.58 1.89
C VAL A 49 -13.85 -1.99 1.38
N PRO A 50 -14.81 -2.94 1.44
CA PRO A 50 -14.56 -4.29 0.95
C PRO A 50 -14.40 -4.28 -0.57
N MET A 51 -13.35 -4.93 -1.05
CA MET A 51 -13.11 -5.14 -2.48
C MET A 51 -13.15 -6.63 -2.79
N GLU A 52 -13.61 -6.96 -3.99
CA GLU A 52 -13.40 -8.24 -4.64
C GLU A 52 -12.06 -8.24 -5.37
N LEU A 53 -11.39 -9.39 -5.42
CA LEU A 53 -10.11 -9.55 -6.10
C LEU A 53 -10.22 -10.54 -7.24
N VAL A 54 -9.83 -10.10 -8.43
CA VAL A 54 -9.64 -10.96 -9.60
C VAL A 54 -8.14 -11.16 -9.83
N VAL A 55 -7.69 -12.41 -9.68
CA VAL A 55 -6.32 -12.82 -10.00
C VAL A 55 -6.28 -13.31 -11.44
N HIS A 56 -5.39 -12.73 -12.23
CA HIS A 56 -5.19 -13.08 -13.63
C HIS A 56 -4.01 -14.04 -13.77
N ASP A 57 -4.23 -15.14 -14.49
CA ASP A 57 -3.15 -16.06 -14.90
C ASP A 57 -2.45 -15.62 -16.19
N ASN A 58 -3.05 -14.69 -16.93
CA ASN A 58 -2.55 -14.20 -18.21
C ASN A 58 -2.27 -12.69 -18.14
N PHE A 59 -1.02 -12.31 -18.43
CA PHE A 59 -0.61 -10.91 -18.44
C PHE A 59 -1.45 -10.06 -19.40
N ALA A 60 -1.80 -10.57 -20.58
CA ALA A 60 -2.59 -9.82 -21.55
C ALA A 60 -4.02 -9.54 -21.05
N ALA A 61 -4.59 -10.45 -20.25
CA ALA A 61 -5.89 -10.23 -19.61
C ALA A 61 -5.78 -9.16 -18.52
N PHE A 62 -4.72 -9.23 -17.71
CA PHE A 62 -4.44 -8.21 -16.70
C PHE A 62 -4.19 -6.82 -17.31
N VAL A 63 -3.44 -6.71 -18.41
CA VAL A 63 -3.21 -5.43 -19.11
C VAL A 63 -4.54 -4.77 -19.48
N LYS A 64 -5.49 -5.54 -20.03
CA LYS A 64 -6.80 -5.07 -20.48
C LYS A 64 -7.81 -4.84 -19.36
N SER A 65 -7.60 -5.41 -18.18
CA SER A 65 -8.53 -5.26 -17.04
C SER A 65 -8.46 -3.87 -16.42
N LYS A 66 -9.45 -3.52 -15.60
CA LYS A 66 -9.48 -2.28 -14.81
C LYS A 66 -10.02 -2.57 -13.42
N ALA A 67 -9.65 -1.73 -12.44
CA ALA A 67 -10.36 -1.73 -11.17
C ALA A 67 -11.75 -1.09 -11.39
N VAL A 68 -12.80 -1.70 -10.87
CA VAL A 68 -14.21 -1.27 -11.05
C VAL A 68 -14.77 -0.82 -9.70
N ILE A 69 -15.60 0.22 -9.68
CA ILE A 69 -16.17 0.77 -8.42
C ILE A 69 -17.60 0.27 -8.17
N GLU A 70 -18.37 0.01 -9.23
CA GLU A 70 -19.67 -0.66 -9.18
C GLU A 70 -19.44 -2.18 -9.05
N GLY A 71 -19.68 -2.73 -7.85
CA GLY A 71 -19.12 -4.04 -7.48
C GLY A 71 -17.61 -3.91 -7.29
N PRO A 72 -17.14 -3.28 -6.19
CA PRO A 72 -15.77 -2.82 -6.04
C PRO A 72 -14.77 -3.94 -6.26
N THR A 73 -14.08 -3.92 -7.40
CA THR A 73 -13.22 -5.02 -7.85
C THR A 73 -11.84 -4.47 -8.18
N ILE A 74 -10.81 -5.13 -7.66
CA ILE A 74 -9.40 -4.86 -7.96
C ILE A 74 -8.77 -6.03 -8.71
N GLN A 75 -7.63 -5.79 -9.33
CA GLN A 75 -6.98 -6.75 -10.22
C GLN A 75 -5.58 -7.08 -9.70
N GLN A 76 -5.18 -8.35 -9.83
CA GLN A 76 -3.83 -8.81 -9.52
C GLN A 76 -3.25 -9.66 -10.65
N TYR A 77 -1.94 -9.53 -10.87
CA TYR A 77 -1.15 -10.44 -11.68
C TYR A 77 0.15 -10.79 -10.98
N ASN A 78 0.51 -12.08 -11.01
CA ASN A 78 1.73 -12.59 -10.38
C ASN A 78 2.77 -12.89 -11.46
N TRP A 79 3.87 -12.13 -11.47
CA TRP A 79 5.01 -12.40 -12.32
C TRP A 79 5.73 -13.64 -11.81
N LYS A 80 5.98 -14.62 -12.69
CA LYS A 80 6.62 -15.88 -12.35
C LYS A 80 7.87 -16.09 -13.19
N ALA A 81 8.92 -16.64 -12.58
CA ALA A 81 10.04 -17.24 -13.30
C ALA A 81 9.62 -18.56 -13.94
N ASP A 82 10.46 -19.11 -14.82
CA ASP A 82 10.23 -20.38 -15.52
C ASP A 82 10.02 -21.56 -14.55
N ASN A 83 10.61 -21.50 -13.37
CA ASN A 83 10.45 -22.51 -12.31
C ASN A 83 9.18 -22.30 -11.45
N GLY A 84 8.33 -21.34 -11.78
CA GLY A 84 7.09 -21.02 -11.07
C GLY A 84 7.25 -20.10 -9.86
N MET A 85 8.47 -19.69 -9.50
CA MET A 85 8.74 -18.76 -8.40
C MET A 85 8.17 -17.38 -8.72
N VAL A 86 7.42 -16.78 -7.78
CA VAL A 86 6.90 -15.42 -7.94
C VAL A 86 8.04 -14.41 -7.83
N LEU A 87 8.22 -13.61 -8.87
CA LEU A 87 9.21 -12.54 -8.95
C LEU A 87 8.63 -11.18 -8.54
N GLY A 88 7.32 -11.04 -8.63
CA GLY A 88 6.64 -9.76 -8.48
C GLY A 88 5.13 -9.87 -8.53
N ILE A 89 4.45 -8.85 -8.02
CA ILE A 89 2.99 -8.76 -8.03
C ILE A 89 2.60 -7.38 -8.53
N SER A 90 1.75 -7.34 -9.55
CA SER A 90 1.14 -6.11 -10.05
C SER A 90 -0.29 -6.00 -9.54
N CYS A 91 -0.65 -4.84 -8.98
CA CYS A 91 -1.98 -4.54 -8.49
C CYS A 91 -2.60 -3.39 -9.29
N LYS A 92 -3.89 -3.48 -9.63
CA LYS A 92 -4.71 -2.34 -10.03
C LYS A 92 -5.71 -2.06 -8.91
N LEU A 93 -5.46 -0.99 -8.17
CA LEU A 93 -6.21 -0.58 -7.00
C LEU A 93 -7.23 0.51 -7.37
N LYS A 94 -8.15 0.81 -6.45
CA LYS A 94 -8.97 2.03 -6.51
C LYS A 94 -8.31 3.12 -5.68
N SER A 95 -8.26 4.33 -6.23
CA SER A 95 -7.74 5.51 -5.54
C SER A 95 -8.67 5.94 -4.40
N ALA A 96 -8.09 6.59 -3.40
CA ALA A 96 -8.82 7.08 -2.24
C ALA A 96 -9.87 8.13 -2.59
N ASP A 97 -9.60 8.98 -3.59
CA ASP A 97 -10.53 10.03 -4.00
C ASP A 97 -11.82 9.43 -4.62
N HIS A 98 -11.68 8.40 -5.45
CA HIS A 98 -12.81 7.69 -6.02
C HIS A 98 -13.59 6.92 -4.93
N LEU A 99 -12.88 6.27 -3.99
CA LEU A 99 -13.53 5.59 -2.86
C LEU A 99 -14.35 6.58 -2.01
N ASN A 100 -13.80 7.75 -1.69
CA ASN A 100 -14.50 8.78 -0.92
C ASN A 100 -15.67 9.40 -1.70
N LEU A 101 -15.58 9.51 -3.03
CA LEU A 101 -16.67 10.01 -3.86
C LEU A 101 -17.89 9.08 -3.80
N ILE A 102 -17.68 7.76 -3.90
CA ILE A 102 -18.76 6.77 -4.00
C ILE A 102 -19.28 6.32 -2.63
N PHE A 103 -18.39 6.08 -1.67
CA PHE A 103 -18.74 5.55 -0.36
C PHE A 103 -18.90 6.64 0.72
N GLY A 104 -18.62 7.89 0.37
CA GLY A 104 -18.72 9.04 1.27
C GLY A 104 -17.36 9.43 1.87
N GLY A 105 -17.24 10.70 2.22
CA GLY A 105 -16.01 11.26 2.78
C GLY A 105 -15.58 10.55 4.07
N GLY A 106 -14.31 10.12 4.11
CA GLY A 106 -13.74 9.37 5.22
C GLY A 106 -13.68 7.86 5.00
N SER A 107 -14.22 7.35 3.89
CA SER A 107 -14.14 5.92 3.52
C SER A 107 -12.73 5.46 3.15
N ALA A 108 -11.86 6.39 2.76
CA ALA A 108 -10.45 6.15 2.49
C ALA A 108 -9.59 7.34 2.95
N GLY A 109 -8.37 7.06 3.43
CA GLY A 109 -7.36 8.08 3.70
C GLY A 109 -6.58 8.47 2.44
N PRO A 110 -5.69 9.48 2.50
CA PRO A 110 -4.91 9.86 1.33
C PRO A 110 -4.08 8.68 0.80
N ASP A 111 -4.04 8.54 -0.53
CA ASP A 111 -3.26 7.50 -1.19
C ASP A 111 -1.77 7.59 -0.79
N GLY A 112 -1.22 6.44 -0.44
CA GLY A 112 0.19 6.23 -0.17
C GLY A 112 0.95 5.72 -1.38
N LEU A 113 2.23 5.45 -1.15
CA LEU A 113 3.12 4.80 -2.12
C LEU A 113 2.88 3.28 -2.10
N CYS A 114 2.99 2.57 -3.23
CA CYS A 114 2.93 1.10 -3.21
C CYS A 114 4.16 0.51 -2.48
N GLN A 115 5.27 1.27 -2.37
CA GLN A 115 6.42 0.96 -1.51
C GLN A 115 6.00 0.74 -0.05
N TYR A 116 4.91 1.34 0.42
CA TYR A 116 4.42 1.11 1.79
C TYR A 116 4.06 -0.36 2.01
N MET A 117 3.56 -1.04 0.98
CA MET A 117 3.30 -2.48 1.06
C MET A 117 4.61 -3.27 1.16
N ASN A 118 5.62 -2.95 0.35
CA ASN A 118 6.93 -3.60 0.40
C ASN A 118 7.61 -3.40 1.76
N GLN A 119 7.56 -2.18 2.30
CA GLN A 119 8.09 -1.87 3.63
C GLN A 119 7.35 -2.65 4.74
N ALA A 120 6.03 -2.78 4.63
CA ALA A 120 5.22 -3.51 5.59
C ALA A 120 5.55 -5.02 5.56
N VAL A 121 5.59 -5.63 4.38
CA VAL A 121 5.97 -7.05 4.21
C VAL A 121 7.40 -7.29 4.67
N PHE A 122 8.35 -6.42 4.29
CA PHE A 122 9.74 -6.56 4.68
C PHE A 122 9.92 -6.55 6.21
N ARG A 123 9.21 -5.68 6.92
CA ARG A 123 9.23 -5.62 8.40
C ARG A 123 8.78 -6.91 9.07
N LEU A 124 7.92 -7.69 8.42
CA LEU A 124 7.48 -8.99 8.92
C LEU A 124 8.46 -10.10 8.52
N LEU A 125 9.00 -10.04 7.30
CA LEU A 125 10.00 -10.98 6.80
C LEU A 125 11.29 -10.95 7.62
N THR A 126 11.77 -9.77 8.04
CA THR A 126 13.00 -9.65 8.84
C THR A 126 12.92 -10.36 10.19
N LYS A 127 11.71 -10.62 10.71
CA LYS A 127 11.51 -11.42 11.92
C LYS A 127 11.75 -12.92 11.68
N GLN A 128 11.72 -13.37 10.42
CA GLN A 128 11.83 -14.77 10.01
C GLN A 128 13.19 -15.11 9.38
N VAL A 129 13.91 -14.11 8.85
CA VAL A 129 15.21 -14.30 8.19
C VAL A 129 16.35 -14.14 9.20
N THR A 130 17.00 -15.25 9.56
CA THR A 130 18.10 -15.27 10.55
C THR A 130 19.48 -14.99 9.98
N SER A 131 19.66 -15.16 8.67
CA SER A 131 20.96 -14.99 8.00
C SER A 131 20.76 -14.36 6.62
N PRO A 132 20.43 -13.06 6.57
CA PRO A 132 20.21 -12.36 5.32
C PRO A 132 21.52 -12.27 4.50
N ALA A 133 21.40 -12.35 3.18
CA ALA A 133 22.52 -12.15 2.25
C ALA A 133 22.88 -10.66 2.04
N PHE A 134 22.24 -9.75 2.78
CA PHE A 134 22.36 -8.30 2.67
C PHE A 134 22.55 -7.69 4.07
N THR A 135 23.22 -6.53 4.14
CA THR A 135 23.50 -5.82 5.40
C THR A 135 22.54 -4.64 5.64
N ARG A 136 21.89 -4.17 4.58
CA ARG A 136 20.92 -3.07 4.60
C ARG A 136 19.86 -3.27 3.53
N VAL A 137 18.74 -2.56 3.64
CA VAL A 137 17.70 -2.52 2.61
C VAL A 137 17.50 -1.11 2.11
N VAL A 138 17.39 -0.99 0.79
CA VAL A 138 17.15 0.26 0.08
C VAL A 138 15.82 0.11 -0.64
N PHE A 139 14.89 0.98 -0.28
CA PHE A 139 13.60 1.10 -0.96
C PHE A 139 13.73 2.23 -1.99
N ASP A 140 13.32 1.97 -3.23
CA ASP A 140 13.38 2.95 -4.31
C ASP A 140 12.55 4.20 -3.98
N PRO A 141 13.17 5.40 -3.93
CA PRO A 141 12.46 6.64 -3.66
C PRO A 141 11.68 7.17 -4.87
N SER A 142 11.97 6.67 -6.08
CA SER A 142 11.41 7.11 -7.36
C SER A 142 10.32 6.18 -7.91
N GLU A 143 9.45 5.69 -7.03
CA GLU A 143 8.41 4.73 -7.41
C GLU A 143 7.39 5.30 -8.41
N THR A 144 6.95 6.54 -8.21
CA THR A 144 5.83 7.10 -8.98
C THR A 144 6.31 7.51 -10.36
N LEU A 145 5.79 6.82 -11.38
CA LEU A 145 5.92 7.24 -12.76
C LEU A 145 4.95 8.40 -13.00
N SER A 146 5.46 9.63 -12.99
CA SER A 146 4.76 10.81 -13.48
C SER A 146 5.38 11.24 -14.81
N ASP A 147 4.54 11.38 -15.84
CA ASP A 147 4.91 12.06 -17.08
C ASP A 147 3.94 13.25 -17.23
N ASP A 148 4.46 14.45 -16.95
CA ASP A 148 3.70 15.70 -16.96
C ASP A 148 3.33 16.13 -18.39
N GLU A 149 4.02 15.61 -19.41
CA GLU A 149 3.78 15.95 -20.83
C GLU A 149 2.81 14.96 -21.49
N LYS A 150 2.80 13.72 -21.03
CA LYS A 150 1.85 12.67 -21.42
C LYS A 150 1.37 11.97 -20.17
N PRO A 151 0.19 12.33 -19.62
CA PRO A 151 -0.42 11.54 -18.58
C PRO A 151 -0.40 10.08 -19.06
N ILE A 152 0.15 9.16 -18.26
CA ILE A 152 0.30 7.75 -18.66
C ILE A 152 -1.10 7.12 -18.65
N MET A 153 -1.90 7.43 -19.65
CA MET A 153 -3.32 7.06 -19.75
C MET A 153 -3.49 5.59 -20.14
N THR A 154 -2.47 4.99 -20.74
CA THR A 154 -2.49 3.63 -21.24
C THR A 154 -1.55 2.78 -20.40
N GLY A 155 -2.13 1.80 -19.72
CA GLY A 155 -1.44 0.95 -18.76
C GLY A 155 -0.26 0.08 -19.19
N PRO A 156 0.18 -0.08 -20.47
CA PRO A 156 1.31 -0.98 -20.75
C PRO A 156 2.67 -0.50 -20.21
N ASP A 157 2.94 0.81 -20.20
CA ASP A 157 4.30 1.30 -19.91
C ASP A 157 4.69 1.14 -18.43
N TRP A 158 3.73 1.35 -17.51
CA TRP A 158 3.96 1.05 -16.10
C TRP A 158 4.02 -0.47 -15.82
N LEU A 159 3.46 -1.28 -16.71
CA LEU A 159 3.51 -2.75 -16.67
C LEU A 159 4.75 -3.34 -17.33
N ALA A 160 5.63 -2.52 -17.91
CA ALA A 160 6.87 -3.00 -18.51
C ALA A 160 7.73 -3.72 -17.46
N PRO A 161 8.22 -4.94 -17.75
CA PRO A 161 9.06 -5.70 -16.84
C PRO A 161 10.26 -4.88 -16.33
N PHE A 162 10.60 -5.06 -15.06
CA PHE A 162 11.78 -4.46 -14.44
C PHE A 162 12.30 -5.37 -13.34
N THR A 163 13.56 -5.19 -12.97
CA THR A 163 14.16 -5.92 -11.85
C THR A 163 13.65 -5.36 -10.54
N MET A 164 12.76 -6.09 -9.86
CA MET A 164 12.17 -5.65 -8.60
C MET A 164 13.14 -5.73 -7.42
N THR A 165 13.98 -6.77 -7.37
CA THR A 165 14.93 -6.95 -6.26
C THR A 165 16.31 -7.32 -6.77
N TYR A 166 17.34 -6.66 -6.25
CA TYR A 166 18.73 -6.97 -6.57
C TYR A 166 19.66 -6.62 -5.40
N ILE A 167 20.86 -7.19 -5.38
CA ILE A 167 21.89 -6.84 -4.41
C ILE A 167 22.92 -5.95 -5.09
N GLU A 168 23.21 -4.80 -4.47
CA GLU A 168 24.25 -3.86 -4.89
C GLU A 168 24.98 -3.35 -3.65
N GLU A 169 26.31 -3.41 -3.66
CA GLU A 169 27.16 -2.97 -2.53
C GLU A 169 26.72 -3.56 -1.16
N GLY A 170 26.28 -4.82 -1.16
CA GLY A 170 25.78 -5.50 0.04
C GLY A 170 24.41 -5.05 0.55
N GLY A 171 23.77 -4.09 -0.12
CA GLY A 171 22.38 -3.70 0.13
C GLY A 171 21.40 -4.49 -0.73
N LEU A 172 20.26 -4.88 -0.16
CA LEU A 172 19.11 -5.36 -0.93
C LEU A 172 18.31 -4.15 -1.40
N HIS A 173 18.24 -3.96 -2.71
CA HIS A 173 17.43 -2.93 -3.34
C HIS A 173 16.06 -3.53 -3.69
N ILE A 174 15.00 -2.81 -3.34
CA ILE A 174 13.60 -3.17 -3.61
C ILE A 174 12.97 -2.02 -4.39
N ALA A 175 12.85 -2.22 -5.69
CA ALA A 175 12.22 -1.30 -6.63
C ALA A 175 10.72 -1.56 -6.75
N THR A 176 9.98 -0.49 -7.01
CA THR A 176 8.54 -0.53 -7.29
C THR A 176 8.23 0.46 -8.39
N LYS A 177 7.20 0.16 -9.19
CA LYS A 177 6.60 1.13 -10.10
C LYS A 177 5.18 1.38 -9.64
N GLY A 178 4.89 2.62 -9.29
CA GLY A 178 3.58 3.12 -8.94
C GLY A 178 3.06 4.01 -10.05
N PHE A 179 1.78 3.89 -10.36
CA PHE A 179 1.07 4.83 -11.21
C PHE A 179 -0.22 5.21 -10.51
N VAL A 180 -0.40 6.51 -10.26
CA VAL A 180 -1.57 7.04 -9.55
C VAL A 180 -2.47 7.75 -10.53
N VAL A 181 -3.75 7.37 -10.52
CA VAL A 181 -4.81 8.09 -11.23
C VAL A 181 -5.66 8.78 -10.19
N ASN A 182 -5.57 10.11 -10.14
CA ASN A 182 -6.46 10.92 -9.30
C ASN A 182 -7.79 11.07 -10.04
N PHE A 183 -8.79 10.27 -9.71
CA PHE A 183 -10.08 10.25 -10.41
C PHE A 183 -10.75 11.62 -10.53
N LEU A 184 -10.62 12.47 -9.51
CA LEU A 184 -11.20 13.82 -9.49
C LEU A 184 -10.38 14.86 -10.25
N ASP A 185 -9.19 14.52 -10.74
CA ASP A 185 -8.38 15.44 -11.54
C ASP A 185 -9.05 15.66 -12.92
N PRO A 186 -9.32 16.92 -13.32
CA PRO A 186 -9.97 17.26 -14.58
C PRO A 186 -9.38 16.58 -15.81
N GLN A 187 -8.09 16.23 -15.79
CA GLN A 187 -7.46 15.50 -16.91
C GLN A 187 -8.09 14.12 -17.17
N TYR A 188 -8.71 13.51 -16.16
CA TYR A 188 -9.34 12.19 -16.27
C TYR A 188 -10.87 12.24 -16.43
N ALA A 189 -11.49 13.43 -16.41
CA ALA A 189 -12.95 13.59 -16.46
C ALA A 189 -13.64 13.01 -17.71
N LYS A 190 -12.89 12.69 -18.76
CA LYS A 190 -13.39 12.13 -20.03
C LYS A 190 -13.01 10.67 -20.25
N VAL A 191 -12.32 10.03 -19.30
CA VAL A 191 -11.88 8.65 -19.42
C VAL A 191 -13.03 7.72 -19.05
N PRO A 192 -13.40 6.74 -19.91
CA PRO A 192 -14.38 5.74 -19.54
C PRO A 192 -13.88 4.89 -18.37
N GLU A 193 -14.77 4.64 -17.41
CA GLU A 193 -14.49 3.71 -16.30
C GLU A 193 -14.09 2.30 -16.77
#